data_AF-A0A952KB96-F1
#
_entry.id   AF-A0A952KB96-F1
#
_cell.length_a   1.000
_cell.length_b   1.000
_cell.length_c   1.000
_cell.angle_alpha   90.00
_cell.angle_beta   90.00
_cell.angle_gamma   90.00
#
_symmetry.space_group_name_H-M   'P 1'
#
loop_
_entity.id
_entity.type
_entity.pdbx_description
1 polymer ?
#
loop_
_entity_poly.entity_id
_entity_poly.type
_entity_poly.pdbx_seq_one_letter_code
_entity_poly.pdbx_strand_id
1 'polypeptide(L)'
;EGSLVSLAAVVPELVIDLDLAIKRGDLAQARNFNDRIYPLAKAIYGTAPGGYATARLKTCLKLLGRFPSDAMRPPIGPLPRDEVAALERALVEAGVQA
;
A
#
# COMPACT_ATOMS: atom_id res chain seq x y z
N GLU A 1 21.54 -7.78 5.57
CA GLU A 1 20.99 -6.53 4.98
C GLU A 1 19.47 -6.50 5.13
N GLY A 2 18.82 -5.34 4.93
CA GLY A 2 17.38 -5.15 5.10
C GLY A 2 16.88 -3.83 4.51
N SER A 3 15.57 -3.56 4.62
CA SER A 3 14.91 -2.37 4.06
C SER A 3 13.86 -1.77 5.01
N LEU A 4 13.61 -0.47 4.86
CA LEU A 4 12.52 0.25 5.53
C LEU A 4 11.40 0.52 4.51
N VAL A 5 10.32 -0.26 4.60
CA VAL A 5 9.24 -0.24 3.60
C VAL A 5 7.94 0.22 4.26
N SER A 6 7.48 1.43 3.93
CA SER A 6 6.24 1.97 4.51
C SER A 6 4.99 1.20 4.07
N LEU A 7 5.00 0.60 2.88
CA LEU A 7 3.89 -0.23 2.38
C LEU A 7 3.65 -1.48 3.24
N ALA A 8 4.68 -1.97 3.94
CA ALA A 8 4.56 -3.09 4.87
C ALA A 8 3.66 -2.77 6.07
N ALA A 9 3.35 -1.50 6.34
CA ALA A 9 2.30 -1.15 7.31
C ALA A 9 0.92 -1.63 6.86
N VAL A 10 0.66 -1.63 5.54
CA VAL A 10 -0.64 -1.98 4.95
C VAL A 10 -0.68 -3.47 4.58
N VAL A 11 0.33 -3.96 3.87
CA VAL A 11 0.37 -5.33 3.35
C VAL A 11 1.67 -6.05 3.76
N PRO A 12 1.91 -6.26 5.07
CA PRO A 12 3.17 -6.82 5.56
C PRO A 12 3.47 -8.20 4.96
N GLU A 13 2.47 -9.06 4.83
CA GLU A 13 2.61 -10.43 4.33
C GLU A 13 3.14 -10.43 2.88
N LEU A 14 2.60 -9.57 2.00
CA LEU A 14 3.08 -9.46 0.62
C LEU A 14 4.54 -8.98 0.54
N VAL A 15 4.92 -8.02 1.38
CA VAL A 15 6.30 -7.51 1.41
C VAL A 15 7.26 -8.57 1.92
N ILE A 16 6.87 -9.32 2.96
CA ILE A 16 7.66 -10.44 3.51
C ILE A 16 7.80 -11.54 2.46
N ASP A 17 6.71 -11.94 1.82
CA ASP A 17 6.69 -13.00 0.82
C ASP A 17 7.56 -12.66 -0.41
N LEU A 18 7.52 -11.39 -0.85
CA LEU A 18 8.41 -10.89 -1.90
C LEU A 18 9.90 -11.00 -1.49
N ASP A 19 10.26 -10.51 -0.30
CA ASP A 19 11.64 -10.57 0.21
C ASP A 19 12.13 -12.02 0.35
N LEU A 20 11.28 -12.92 0.85
CA LEU A 20 11.60 -14.34 0.96
C LEU A 20 11.79 -15.01 -0.41
N ALA A 21 10.96 -14.67 -1.41
CA ALA A 21 11.12 -15.20 -2.76
C ALA A 21 12.46 -14.76 -3.39
N ILE A 22 12.83 -13.48 -3.22
CA ILE A 22 14.13 -12.95 -3.67
C ILE A 22 15.29 -13.66 -2.97
N LYS A 23 15.23 -13.83 -1.65
CA LYS A 23 16.28 -14.52 -0.87
C LYS A 23 16.48 -15.99 -1.28
N ARG A 24 15.43 -16.64 -1.78
CA ARG A 24 15.49 -18.03 -2.28
C ARG A 24 15.87 -18.12 -3.76
N GLY A 25 16.01 -17.00 -4.46
CA GLY A 25 16.29 -16.97 -5.91
C GLY A 25 15.09 -17.31 -6.80
N ASP A 26 13.87 -17.35 -6.25
CA ASP A 26 12.65 -17.65 -7.00
C ASP A 26 12.09 -16.37 -7.63
N LEU A 27 12.62 -16.01 -8.81
CA LEU A 27 12.23 -14.80 -9.52
C LEU A 27 10.80 -14.86 -10.08
N ALA A 28 10.30 -16.05 -10.38
CA ALA A 28 8.94 -16.22 -10.89
C ALA A 28 7.93 -15.85 -9.78
N GLN A 29 8.14 -16.38 -8.58
CA GLN A 29 7.27 -16.08 -7.46
C GLN A 29 7.47 -14.65 -6.95
N ALA A 30 8.70 -14.12 -6.97
CA ALA A 30 8.94 -12.72 -6.65
C ALA A 30 8.18 -11.77 -7.60
N ARG A 31 8.16 -12.08 -8.90
CA ARG A 31 7.39 -11.30 -9.88
C ARG A 31 5.89 -11.37 -9.60
N ASN A 32 5.36 -12.55 -9.30
CA ASN A 32 3.94 -12.72 -8.95
C ASN A 32 3.54 -11.86 -7.73
N PHE A 33 4.35 -11.84 -6.66
CA PHE A 33 4.09 -10.96 -5.51
C PHE A 33 4.22 -9.48 -5.88
N ASN A 34 5.23 -9.11 -6.66
CA ASN A 34 5.39 -7.73 -7.13
C ASN A 34 4.19 -7.25 -7.97
N ASP A 35 3.65 -8.11 -8.85
CA ASP A 35 2.52 -7.75 -9.71
C ASP A 35 1.24 -7.50 -8.89
N ARG A 36 1.09 -8.14 -7.73
CA ARG A 36 0.02 -7.85 -6.75
C ARG A 36 0.28 -6.58 -5.94
N ILE A 37 1.54 -6.31 -5.59
CA ILE A 37 1.94 -5.13 -4.81
C ILE A 37 1.87 -3.84 -5.64
N TYR A 38 2.23 -3.92 -6.93
CA TYR A 38 2.49 -2.76 -7.76
C TYR A 38 1.30 -1.81 -7.93
N PRO A 39 0.05 -2.27 -8.16
CA PRO A 39 -1.11 -1.37 -8.26
C PRO A 39 -1.30 -0.53 -7.01
N LEU A 40 -1.21 -1.15 -5.82
CA LEU A 40 -1.31 -0.46 -4.54
C LEU A 40 -0.14 0.51 -4.31
N ALA A 41 1.09 0.08 -4.60
CA ALA A 41 2.25 0.95 -4.52
C ALA A 41 2.12 2.17 -5.46
N LYS A 42 1.63 1.96 -6.68
CA LYS A 42 1.40 3.05 -7.65
C LYS A 42 0.32 4.01 -7.17
N ALA A 43 -0.79 3.51 -6.62
CA ALA A 43 -1.86 4.35 -6.08
C ALA A 43 -1.36 5.23 -4.91
N ILE A 44 -0.47 4.69 -4.06
CA ILE A 44 0.07 5.39 -2.89
C ILE A 44 1.19 6.39 -3.26
N TYR A 45 2.20 5.93 -4.01
CA TYR A 45 3.43 6.68 -4.25
C TYR A 45 3.51 7.33 -5.62
N GLY A 46 2.80 6.79 -6.62
CA GLY A 46 2.80 7.27 -8.00
C GLY A 46 1.78 8.38 -8.29
N THR A 47 0.91 8.70 -7.34
CA THR A 47 -0.16 9.70 -7.50
C THR A 47 0.30 11.08 -7.01
N ALA A 48 0.14 12.12 -7.84
CA ALA A 48 0.40 13.49 -7.42
C ALA A 48 -0.69 13.98 -6.45
N PRO A 49 -0.35 14.77 -5.42
CA PRO A 49 0.98 15.19 -5.03
C PRO A 49 1.75 14.08 -4.28
N GLY A 50 3.07 13.98 -4.50
CA GLY A 50 3.90 12.94 -3.86
C GLY A 50 3.93 13.02 -2.33
N GLY A 51 3.72 14.22 -1.76
CA GLY A 51 3.63 14.43 -0.31
C GLY A 51 2.42 13.77 0.37
N TYR A 52 1.47 13.20 -0.38
CA TYR A 52 0.26 12.58 0.17
C TYR A 52 0.41 11.08 0.43
N ALA A 53 1.58 10.48 0.19
CA ALA A 53 1.81 9.04 0.42
C ALA A 53 1.39 8.58 1.83
N THR A 54 1.75 9.33 2.88
CA THR A 54 1.36 9.00 4.27
C THR A 54 -0.15 9.09 4.51
N ALA A 55 -0.83 10.05 3.88
CA ALA A 55 -2.29 10.16 3.96
C ALA A 55 -2.95 8.93 3.32
N ARG A 56 -2.48 8.51 2.15
CA ARG A 56 -2.97 7.32 1.44
C ARG A 56 -2.72 6.03 2.23
N LEU A 57 -1.55 5.89 2.84
CA LEU A 57 -1.25 4.77 3.75
C LEU A 57 -2.24 4.73 4.92
N LYS A 58 -2.49 5.87 5.59
CA LYS A 58 -3.47 5.95 6.67
C LYS A 58 -4.90 5.65 6.21
N THR A 59 -5.29 6.14 5.03
CA THR A 59 -6.59 5.82 4.43
C THR A 59 -6.72 4.32 4.16
N CYS A 60 -5.68 3.66 3.63
CA CYS A 60 -5.69 2.20 3.48
C CYS A 60 -5.86 1.49 4.82
N LEU A 61 -5.13 1.92 5.86
CA LEU A 61 -5.27 1.33 7.21
C LEU A 61 -6.66 1.52 7.81
N LYS A 62 -7.33 2.63 7.51
CA LYS A 62 -8.72 2.86 7.90
C LYS A 62 -9.69 1.98 7.10
N LEU A 63 -9.51 1.89 5.79
CA LEU A 63 -10.33 1.02 4.92
C LEU A 63 -10.26 -0.44 5.39
N LEU A 64 -9.07 -0.91 5.76
CA LEU A 64 -8.85 -2.25 6.33
C LEU A 64 -9.33 -2.42 7.79
N GLY A 65 -10.03 -1.42 8.36
CA GLY A 65 -10.52 -1.46 9.74
C GLY A 65 -9.43 -1.44 10.82
N ARG A 66 -8.16 -1.24 10.47
CA ARG A 66 -7.04 -1.24 11.42
C ARG A 66 -6.93 0.06 12.19
N PHE A 67 -7.28 1.18 11.54
CA PHE A 67 -7.36 2.50 12.16
C PHE A 67 -8.79 3.02 12.19
N PRO A 68 -9.23 3.70 13.27
CA PRO A 68 -10.56 4.30 13.33
C PRO A 68 -10.68 5.58 12.49
N SER A 69 -9.55 6.20 12.10
CA SER A 69 -9.52 7.46 11.36
C SER A 69 -8.24 7.64 10.57
N ASP A 70 -8.37 8.24 9.39
CA ASP A 70 -7.30 8.63 8.47
C ASP A 70 -6.97 10.12 8.53
N ALA A 71 -7.54 10.86 9.49
CA ALA A 71 -7.31 12.30 9.65
C ALA A 71 -5.81 12.63 9.73
N MET A 72 -5.39 13.62 8.95
CA MET A 72 -4.02 14.12 8.91
C MET A 72 -3.89 15.43 9.67
N ARG A 73 -2.68 15.75 10.13
CA ARG A 73 -2.39 17.07 10.69
C ARG A 73 -2.37 18.09 9.52
N PRO A 74 -2.94 19.29 9.68
CA PRO A 74 -2.83 20.36 8.68
C PRO A 74 -1.37 20.62 8.25
N PRO A 75 -1.12 20.98 6.99
CA PRO A 75 -2.09 21.40 5.98
C PRO A 75 -2.71 20.27 5.14
N ILE A 76 -2.36 19.00 5.40
CA ILE A 76 -2.90 17.87 4.64
C ILE A 76 -4.35 17.64 5.07
N GLY A 77 -5.28 17.82 4.13
CA GLY A 77 -6.71 17.58 4.31
C GLY A 77 -7.11 16.12 4.06
N PRO A 78 -8.42 15.81 4.12
CA PRO A 78 -8.93 14.51 3.70
C PRO A 78 -8.66 14.28 2.21
N LEU A 79 -8.44 13.03 1.83
CA LEU A 79 -8.29 12.67 0.42
C LEU A 79 -9.63 12.82 -0.33
N PRO A 80 -9.60 13.22 -1.62
CA PRO A 80 -10.74 13.17 -2.52
C PRO A 80 -11.41 11.79 -2.56
N ARG A 81 -12.74 11.75 -2.72
CA ARG A 81 -13.51 10.50 -2.69
C ARG A 81 -13.13 9.51 -3.78
N ASP A 82 -12.82 10.01 -4.97
CA ASP A 82 -12.35 9.24 -6.11
C ASP A 82 -10.97 8.61 -5.85
N GLU A 83 -10.09 9.32 -5.16
CA GLU A 83 -8.79 8.82 -4.73
C GLU A 83 -8.94 7.73 -3.65
N VAL A 84 -9.85 7.92 -2.67
CA VAL A 84 -10.18 6.87 -1.69
C VAL A 84 -10.71 5.61 -2.39
N ALA A 85 -11.63 5.76 -3.35
CA ALA A 85 -12.16 4.63 -4.11
C ALA A 85 -11.07 3.94 -4.97
N ALA A 86 -10.07 4.68 -5.44
CA ALA A 86 -8.93 4.08 -6.15
C ALA A 86 -8.03 3.26 -5.22
N LEU A 87 -7.81 3.72 -3.98
CA LEU A 87 -7.07 2.96 -2.96
C LEU A 87 -7.82 1.68 -2.58
N GLU A 88 -9.14 1.74 -2.42
CA GLU A 88 -9.98 0.57 -2.13
C GLU A 88 -9.87 -0.48 -3.24
N ARG A 89 -9.97 -0.08 -4.52
CA ARG A 89 -9.76 -1.01 -5.65
C ARG A 89 -8.35 -1.62 -5.64
N ALA A 90 -7.33 -0.82 -5.38
CA ALA A 90 -5.95 -1.29 -5.34
C ALA A 90 -5.68 -2.27 -4.18
N LEU A 91 -6.38 -2.13 -3.05
CA LEU A 91 -6.34 -3.10 -1.95
C LEU A 91 -6.95 -4.45 -2.37
N VAL A 92 -8.10 -4.41 -3.06
CA VAL A 92 -8.75 -5.62 -3.60
C VAL A 92 -7.86 -6.31 -4.63
N GLU A 93 -7.21 -5.56 -5.52
CA GLU A 93 -6.24 -6.09 -6.50
C GLU A 93 -5.01 -6.72 -5.82
N ALA A 94 -4.56 -6.17 -4.69
CA ALA A 94 -3.52 -6.78 -3.87
C ALA A 94 -3.99 -8.06 -3.14
N GLY A 95 -5.30 -8.35 -3.14
CA GLY A 95 -5.92 -9.49 -2.47
C GLY A 95 -6.17 -9.26 -0.98
N VAL A 96 -6.36 -8.00 -0.57
CA VAL A 96 -6.67 -7.62 0.81
C VAL A 96 -8.02 -6.92 0.82
N GLN A 97 -9.00 -7.49 1.52
CA GLN A 97 -10.33 -6.92 1.59
C GLN A 97 -10.45 -5.91 2.73
N ALA A 98 -11.02 -4.74 2.38
CA ALA A 98 -11.53 -3.75 3.31
C ALA A 98 -12.87 -4.22 3.91
#